data_AF-A0A7J5AJF8-F1
#
_entry.id   AF-A0A7J5AJF8-F1
#
_cell.length_a   1.000
_cell.length_b   1.000
_cell.length_c   1.000
_cell.angle_alpha   90.00
_cell.angle_beta   90.00
_cell.angle_gamma   90.00
#
_symmetry.space_group_name_H-M   'P 1'
#
loop_
_entity.id
_entity.type
_entity.pdbx_description
1 polymer ?
#
loop_
_entity_poly.entity_id
_entity_poly.type
_entity_poly.pdbx_seq_one_letter_code
_entity_poly.pdbx_strand_id
1 'polypeptide(L)'
;MEPIIKIKKIKIVSSKSNKKGEIINTKIKKHEKMQALVDTLRIIAVDKHLKDKTVLIPDDCEKYGFAKGDHNLGKLLYFLADMLEE
;
A
#
# COMPACT_ATOMS: atom_id res chain seq x y z
N MET A 1 52.01 -12.02 30.24
CA MET A 1 51.39 -13.28 29.81
C MET A 1 50.03 -12.91 29.25
N GLU A 2 49.91 -12.83 27.93
CA GLU A 2 48.66 -12.46 27.26
C GLU A 2 47.98 -13.73 26.71
N PRO A 3 46.66 -13.92 26.88
CA PRO A 3 45.99 -15.07 26.31
C PRO A 3 45.71 -14.88 24.82
N ILE A 4 46.20 -15.82 24.01
CA ILE A 4 45.94 -15.94 22.57
C ILE A 4 44.48 -16.36 22.34
N ILE A 5 43.67 -15.51 21.73
CA ILE A 5 42.32 -15.86 21.28
C ILE A 5 42.43 -16.73 20.01
N LYS A 6 42.16 -18.03 20.12
CA LYS A 6 42.03 -18.94 18.98
C LYS A 6 40.66 -18.75 18.32
N ILE A 7 40.59 -17.97 17.25
CA ILE A 7 39.37 -17.82 16.45
C ILE A 7 39.11 -19.13 15.69
N LYS A 8 38.02 -19.81 16.05
CA LYS A 8 37.53 -21.01 15.36
C LYS A 8 37.07 -20.60 13.96
N LYS A 9 37.65 -21.18 12.90
CA LYS A 9 37.21 -20.95 11.51
C LYS A 9 35.74 -21.35 11.38
N ILE A 10 34.85 -20.37 11.23
CA ILE A 10 33.45 -20.61 10.88
C ILE A 10 33.42 -21.08 9.42
N LYS A 11 33.05 -22.34 9.20
CA LYS A 11 32.65 -22.82 7.86
C LYS A 11 31.33 -22.12 7.53
N ILE A 12 31.37 -21.15 6.62
CA ILE A 12 30.18 -20.59 5.98
C ILE A 12 29.60 -21.71 5.12
N VAL A 13 28.61 -22.41 5.64
CA VAL A 13 27.73 -23.26 4.82
C VAL A 13 26.89 -22.28 4.01
N SER A 14 27.05 -22.29 2.69
CA SER A 14 26.20 -21.55 1.77
C SER A 14 24.77 -22.10 1.88
N SER A 15 23.95 -21.45 2.71
CA SER A 15 22.52 -21.70 2.75
C SER A 15 21.93 -21.25 1.41
N LYS A 16 21.49 -22.24 0.62
CA LYS A 16 20.70 -22.07 -0.60
C LYS A 16 19.64 -20.98 -0.39
N SER A 17 19.69 -19.93 -1.21
CA SER A 17 18.75 -18.80 -1.19
C SER A 17 17.32 -19.32 -1.35
N ASN A 18 16.52 -19.28 -0.28
CA ASN A 18 15.13 -19.72 -0.30
C ASN A 18 14.24 -18.62 -0.92
N LYS A 19 14.28 -18.51 -2.25
CA LYS A 19 13.54 -17.51 -3.06
C LYS A 19 12.04 -17.47 -2.76
N LYS A 20 11.45 -18.55 -2.24
CA LYS A 20 10.01 -18.66 -1.96
C LYS A 20 9.58 -17.82 -0.74
N GLY A 21 10.40 -17.75 0.32
CA GLY A 21 10.09 -16.97 1.52
C GLY A 21 10.16 -15.45 1.29
N GLU A 22 11.08 -15.01 0.43
CA GLU A 22 11.26 -13.60 0.08
C GLU A 22 10.09 -13.05 -0.76
N ILE A 23 9.55 -13.88 -1.67
CA ILE A 23 8.34 -13.56 -2.47
C ILE A 23 7.09 -13.48 -1.60
N ILE A 24 6.97 -14.32 -0.57
CA ILE A 24 5.82 -14.32 0.34
C ILE A 24 5.86 -13.06 1.23
N ASN A 25 7.02 -12.71 1.80
CA ASN A 25 7.16 -11.50 2.61
C ASN A 25 6.91 -10.21 1.81
N THR A 26 7.33 -10.16 0.55
CA THR A 26 7.07 -9.00 -0.33
C THR A 26 5.60 -8.89 -0.70
N LYS A 27 4.90 -10.00 -0.92
CA LYS A 27 3.44 -10.02 -1.14
C LYS A 27 2.66 -9.58 0.11
N ILE A 28 3.03 -10.07 1.30
CA ILE A 28 2.40 -9.68 2.57
C ILE A 28 2.55 -8.17 2.80
N LYS A 29 3.78 -7.64 2.68
CA LYS A 29 4.03 -6.19 2.80
C LYS A 29 3.26 -5.35 1.77
N LYS A 30 3.04 -5.87 0.56
CA LYS A 30 2.25 -5.18 -0.46
C LYS A 30 0.78 -5.13 -0.07
N HIS A 31 0.23 -6.24 0.41
CA HIS A 31 -1.16 -6.33 0.86
C HIS A 31 -1.44 -5.41 2.05
N GLU A 32 -0.57 -5.40 3.07
CA GLU A 32 -0.67 -4.50 4.23
C GLU A 32 -0.69 -3.02 3.83
N LYS A 33 0.15 -2.63 2.87
CA LYS A 33 0.17 -1.26 2.33
C LYS A 33 -1.09 -0.92 1.57
N MET A 34 -1.67 -1.88 0.84
CA MET A 34 -2.93 -1.67 0.13
C MET A 34 -4.07 -1.47 1.11
N GLN A 35 -4.16 -2.31 2.14
CA GLN A 35 -5.19 -2.17 3.17
C GLN A 35 -5.09 -0.82 3.89
N ALA A 36 -3.87 -0.39 4.25
CA ALA A 36 -3.67 0.92 4.87
C ALA A 36 -4.14 2.08 3.97
N LEU A 37 -3.98 1.97 2.64
CA LEU A 37 -4.48 2.95 1.70
C LEU A 37 -6.02 2.97 1.64
N VAL A 38 -6.64 1.80 1.53
CA VAL A 38 -8.11 1.63 1.53
C VAL A 38 -8.72 2.22 2.80
N ASP A 39 -8.16 1.87 3.97
CA ASP A 39 -8.63 2.36 5.26
C ASP A 39 -8.47 3.88 5.37
N THR A 40 -7.35 4.42 4.89
CA THR A 40 -7.11 5.87 4.88
C THR A 40 -8.14 6.59 4.01
N LEU A 41 -8.45 6.09 2.82
CA LEU A 41 -9.47 6.67 1.95
C LEU A 41 -10.85 6.68 2.63
N ARG A 42 -11.24 5.59 3.29
CA ARG A 42 -12.50 5.48 4.04
C ARG A 42 -12.57 6.44 5.23
N ILE A 43 -11.46 6.61 5.96
CA ILE A 43 -11.35 7.56 7.08
C ILE A 43 -11.50 9.00 6.56
N ILE A 44 -10.85 9.35 5.47
CA ILE A 44 -10.93 10.70 4.88
C ILE A 44 -12.34 10.95 4.32
N ALA A 45 -12.99 9.92 3.75
CA ALA A 45 -14.33 10.03 3.18
C ALA A 45 -15.42 10.42 4.19
N VAL A 46 -15.25 10.06 5.47
CA VAL A 46 -16.17 10.42 6.56
C VAL A 46 -15.84 11.75 7.23
N ASP A 47 -14.72 12.38 6.88
CA ASP A 47 -14.31 13.64 7.49
C ASP A 47 -15.37 14.72 7.21
N LYS A 48 -15.86 15.37 8.28
CA LYS A 48 -16.93 16.37 8.21
C LYS A 48 -16.61 17.57 7.31
N HIS A 49 -15.33 17.85 7.07
CA HIS A 49 -14.91 18.95 6.20
C HIS A 49 -14.76 18.53 4.75
N LEU A 50 -14.88 17.24 4.42
CA LEU A 50 -14.69 16.69 3.08
C LEU A 50 -15.92 15.94 2.56
N LYS A 51 -16.66 15.26 3.44
CA LYS A 51 -17.79 14.39 3.10
C LYS A 51 -18.80 15.04 2.17
N ASP A 52 -19.14 16.30 2.41
CA ASP A 52 -20.15 17.03 1.64
C ASP A 52 -19.53 18.01 0.62
N LYS A 53 -18.20 18.00 0.47
CA LYS A 53 -17.54 18.80 -0.57
C LYS A 53 -17.77 18.20 -1.94
N THR A 54 -17.70 19.07 -2.93
CA THR A 54 -17.78 18.71 -4.34
C THR A 54 -16.41 18.86 -4.99
N VAL A 55 -16.05 17.91 -5.84
CA VAL A 55 -14.93 18.02 -6.77
C VAL A 55 -15.48 18.06 -8.19
N LEU A 56 -15.03 19.06 -8.94
CA LEU A 56 -15.32 19.17 -10.36
C LEU A 56 -14.30 18.32 -11.13
N ILE A 57 -14.79 17.31 -11.83
CA ILE A 57 -14.01 16.54 -12.79
C ILE A 57 -14.14 17.23 -14.16
N PRO A 58 -13.02 17.73 -14.73
CA PRO A 58 -13.05 18.41 -16.02
C PRO A 58 -13.30 17.44 -17.17
N ASP A 59 -13.50 18.01 -18.36
CA ASP A 59 -13.53 17.26 -19.61
C ASP A 59 -12.25 16.43 -19.82
N ASP A 60 -12.34 15.40 -20.67
CA ASP A 60 -11.24 14.52 -21.07
C ASP A 60 -10.65 13.64 -19.96
N CYS A 61 -11.42 13.42 -18.89
CA CYS A 61 -11.06 12.52 -17.78
C CYS A 61 -11.59 11.08 -17.97
N GLU A 62 -12.39 10.82 -19.00
CA GLU A 62 -12.99 9.50 -19.28
C GLU A 62 -11.93 8.43 -19.53
N LYS A 63 -10.78 8.83 -20.10
CA LYS A 63 -9.61 7.95 -20.30
C LYS A 63 -9.01 7.43 -19.00
N TYR A 64 -9.30 8.10 -17.88
CA TYR A 64 -8.90 7.69 -16.52
C TYR A 64 -10.05 7.00 -15.76
N GLY A 65 -11.20 6.79 -16.40
CA GLY A 65 -12.37 6.16 -15.80
C GLY A 65 -13.28 7.11 -15.02
N PHE A 66 -13.12 8.43 -15.17
CA PHE A 66 -13.97 9.41 -14.49
C PHE A 66 -14.92 10.10 -15.46
N ALA A 67 -16.19 10.22 -15.06
CA ALA A 67 -17.18 11.00 -15.79
C ALA A 67 -17.02 12.50 -15.47
N LYS A 68 -17.14 13.36 -16.49
CA LYS A 68 -17.20 14.81 -16.31
C LYS A 68 -18.31 15.21 -15.33
N GLY A 69 -18.04 16.22 -14.51
CA GLY A 69 -19.07 16.93 -13.73
C GLY A 69 -18.71 17.08 -12.26
N ASP A 70 -19.72 17.46 -11.48
CA ASP A 70 -19.60 17.66 -10.04
C ASP A 70 -19.86 16.35 -9.29
N HIS A 71 -18.86 15.91 -8.52
CA HIS A 71 -18.92 14.69 -7.73
C HIS A 71 -18.79 14.99 -6.25
N ASN A 72 -19.61 14.33 -5.44
CA ASN A 72 -19.42 14.37 -4.00
C ASN A 72 -18.10 13.68 -3.62
N LEU A 73 -17.20 14.41 -2.97
CA LEU A 73 -15.85 13.97 -2.66
C LEU A 73 -15.86 12.77 -1.71
N GLY A 74 -16.72 12.76 -0.69
CA GLY A 74 -16.83 11.63 0.23
C GLY A 74 -17.21 10.34 -0.50
N LYS A 75 -18.24 10.39 -1.35
CA LYS A 75 -18.67 9.25 -2.19
C LYS A 75 -17.58 8.81 -3.17
N LEU A 76 -16.87 9.75 -3.77
CA LEU A 76 -15.78 9.46 -4.70
C LEU A 76 -14.64 8.72 -3.98
N LEU A 77 -14.26 9.15 -2.78
CA LEU A 77 -13.21 8.50 -1.99
C LEU A 77 -13.61 7.08 -1.55
N TYR A 78 -14.88 6.87 -1.18
CA TYR A 78 -15.39 5.52 -0.91
C TYR A 78 -15.31 4.63 -2.15
N PHE A 79 -15.77 5.13 -3.30
CA PHE A 79 -15.70 4.39 -4.56
C PHE A 79 -14.26 3.99 -4.91
N LEU A 80 -13.29 4.89 -4.75
CA LEU A 80 -11.88 4.58 -4.98
C LEU A 80 -11.33 3.55 -3.99
N ALA A 81 -11.77 3.59 -2.72
CA ALA A 81 -11.39 2.60 -1.73
C ALA A 81 -11.90 1.20 -2.12
N ASP A 82 -13.16 1.12 -2.55
CA ASP A 82 -13.78 -0.14 -2.96
C ASP A 82 -13.14 -0.71 -4.23
N MET A 83 -12.76 0.13 -5.20
CA MET A 83 -12.00 -0.29 -6.39
C MET A 83 -10.61 -0.86 -6.10
N LEU A 84 -10.00 -0.51 -4.95
CA LEU A 84 -8.67 -0.97 -4.55
C LEU A 84 -8.71 -2.24 -3.69
N GLU A 85 -9.87 -2.58 -3.13
CA GLU A 85 -10.08 -3.76 -2.28
C GLU A 85 -10.36 -5.04 -3.12
N GLU A 86 -10.76 -4.88 -4.39
CA GLU A 86 -10.93 -5.96 -5.39
C GLU A 86 -9.59 -6.56 -5.90
#